data_AF-A0A0N8K2W0-F1
#
_entry.id   AF-A0A0N8K2W0-F1
#
_cell.length_a   1.000
_cell.length_b   1.000
_cell.length_c   1.000
_cell.angle_alpha   90.00
_cell.angle_beta   90.00
_cell.angle_gamma   90.00
#
_symmetry.space_group_name_H-M   'P 1'
#
loop_
_entity.id
_entity.type
_entity.pdbx_description
1 polymer ?
#
loop_
_entity_poly.entity_id
_entity_poly.type
_entity_poly.pdbx_seq_one_letter_code
_entity_poly.pdbx_strand_id
1 'polypeptide(L)'
;MMSEQEAALKSSSARNRGGVQRVEGKLRASVEKGDYYEAHQMYRTLFFRYMSQAKHVEARELMYNGALLFFSYNQQNSAADLSMLVLESLEKSETKVTEEILENLVKLFSLMDPNSPERVAFVSRAIKWSTGGSGKLGHPKLHQLLALTLWKEQNYSESRYHFLHSSDGEGCAQMLVEYSASRGFRSEVDMFVAQAVLQFLCLKNKNSASVVFTTYTQKHPSIEGGPPFVQPLLNFIWFLLLAVDGGKLTVFTVLCEQYQPSLKRDPMYNEYLDRIGQLFFGVPPKQSSSYGGLLGNLLNSLMGSGEEEEGEEAQEDGSPIELD
;
A
#
# COMPACT_ATOMS: atom_id res chain seq x y z
N MET A 1 -36.97 38.82 2.59
CA MET A 1 -36.76 37.64 3.48
C MET A 1 -35.81 36.60 2.88
N MET A 2 -36.05 35.97 1.72
CA MET A 2 -35.08 35.02 1.13
C MET A 2 -33.73 35.65 0.74
N SER A 3 -33.71 36.90 0.27
CA SER A 3 -32.49 37.61 -0.15
C SER A 3 -31.57 38.02 1.02
N GLU A 4 -32.14 38.27 2.20
CA GLU A 4 -31.39 38.67 3.40
C GLU A 4 -30.73 37.47 4.09
N GLN A 5 -31.36 36.29 4.04
CA GLN A 5 -30.78 35.04 4.55
C GLN A 5 -29.59 34.58 3.71
N GLU A 6 -29.66 34.66 2.37
CA GLU A 6 -28.51 34.34 1.50
C GLU A 6 -27.34 35.34 1.67
N ALA A 7 -27.65 36.63 1.85
CA ALA A 7 -26.63 37.64 2.11
C ALA A 7 -25.95 37.43 3.49
N ALA A 8 -26.71 37.04 4.51
CA ALA A 8 -26.18 36.72 5.83
C ALA A 8 -25.31 35.45 5.84
N LEU A 9 -25.67 34.42 5.08
CA LEU A 9 -24.88 33.20 4.90
C LEU A 9 -23.55 33.47 4.17
N LYS A 10 -23.57 34.27 3.09
CA LYS A 10 -22.35 34.67 2.36
C LYS A 10 -21.44 35.59 3.22
N SER A 11 -22.03 36.51 3.97
CA SER A 11 -21.34 37.39 4.92
C SER A 11 -20.67 36.61 6.07
N SER A 12 -21.38 35.64 6.63
CA SER A 12 -20.88 34.74 7.68
C SER A 12 -19.72 33.87 7.19
N SER A 13 -19.85 33.29 5.99
CA SER A 13 -18.80 32.50 5.33
C SER A 13 -17.52 33.33 5.09
N ALA A 14 -17.66 34.55 4.58
CA ALA A 14 -16.53 35.45 4.34
C ALA A 14 -15.83 35.91 5.63
N ARG A 15 -16.58 36.21 6.70
CA ARG A 15 -16.01 36.57 8.01
C ARG A 15 -15.31 35.39 8.68
N ASN A 16 -15.83 34.17 8.56
CA ASN A 16 -15.18 32.98 9.10
C ASN A 16 -13.85 32.69 8.40
N ARG A 17 -13.76 32.85 7.08
CA ARG A 17 -12.50 32.68 6.33
C ARG A 17 -11.39 33.61 6.83
N GLY A 18 -11.70 34.87 7.13
CA GLY A 18 -10.71 35.82 7.69
C GLY A 18 -10.22 35.46 9.09
N GLY A 19 -11.06 34.81 9.91
CA GLY A 19 -10.67 34.32 11.24
C GLY A 19 -9.71 33.13 11.18
N VAL A 20 -9.97 32.17 10.29
CA VAL A 20 -9.14 30.97 10.09
C VAL A 20 -7.74 31.37 9.59
N GLN A 21 -7.66 32.22 8.56
CA GLN A 21 -6.39 32.71 8.02
C GLN A 21 -5.55 33.46 9.06
N ARG A 22 -6.19 34.22 9.95
CA ARG A 22 -5.49 34.92 11.04
C ARG A 22 -4.92 33.96 12.07
N VAL A 23 -5.60 32.84 12.33
CA VAL A 23 -5.12 31.80 13.25
C VAL A 23 -3.94 31.04 12.63
N GLU A 24 -4.04 30.66 11.36
CA GLU A 24 -2.93 30.03 10.62
C GLU A 24 -1.68 30.91 10.60
N GLY A 25 -1.83 32.22 10.33
CA GLY A 25 -0.70 33.16 10.37
C GLY A 25 -0.02 33.24 11.73
N LYS A 26 -0.79 33.15 12.83
CA LYS A 26 -0.22 33.12 14.19
C LYS A 26 0.51 31.82 14.50
N LEU A 27 -0.06 30.68 14.12
CA LEU A 27 0.57 29.37 14.30
C LEU A 27 1.89 29.31 13.53
N ARG A 28 1.88 29.80 12.29
CA ARG A 28 3.09 29.88 11.46
C ARG A 28 4.18 30.73 12.11
N ALA A 29 3.82 31.92 12.60
CA ALA A 29 4.77 32.78 13.31
C ALA A 29 5.33 32.12 14.59
N SER A 30 4.53 31.31 15.29
CA SER A 30 4.97 30.55 16.47
C SER A 30 6.02 29.49 16.11
N VAL A 31 5.78 28.74 15.02
CA VAL A 31 6.76 27.76 14.50
C VAL A 31 8.04 28.46 14.03
N GLU A 32 7.91 29.56 13.29
CA GLU A 32 9.04 30.37 12.82
C GLU A 32 9.91 30.93 13.96
N LYS A 33 9.30 31.20 15.12
CA LYS A 33 9.99 31.64 16.35
C LYS A 33 10.66 30.51 17.12
N GLY A 34 10.39 29.25 16.77
CA GLY A 34 10.90 28.06 17.47
C GLY A 34 10.04 27.60 18.65
N ASP A 35 8.86 28.19 18.84
CA ASP A 35 7.90 27.81 19.88
C ASP A 35 7.09 26.57 19.41
N TYR A 36 7.79 25.47 19.10
CA TYR A 36 7.24 24.31 18.39
C TYR A 36 6.19 23.54 19.19
N TYR A 37 6.45 23.32 20.48
CA TYR A 37 5.55 22.58 21.35
C TYR A 37 4.22 23.33 21.52
N GLU A 38 4.28 24.63 21.81
CA GLU A 38 3.12 25.50 21.95
C GLU A 38 2.33 25.55 20.64
N ALA A 39 3.02 25.71 19.50
CA ALA A 39 2.38 25.69 18.19
C ALA A 39 1.65 24.35 17.95
N HIS A 40 2.31 23.22 18.24
CA HIS A 40 1.75 21.88 18.04
C HIS A 40 0.49 21.66 18.89
N GLN A 41 0.52 22.03 20.18
CA GLN A 41 -0.66 21.95 21.05
C GLN A 41 -1.80 22.85 20.57
N MET A 42 -1.49 24.01 20.01
CA MET A 42 -2.51 24.89 19.41
C MET A 42 -3.11 24.30 18.14
N TYR A 43 -2.32 23.67 17.25
CA TYR A 43 -2.87 22.92 16.11
C TYR A 43 -3.86 21.84 16.58
N ARG A 44 -3.47 21.01 17.56
CA ARG A 44 -4.33 19.95 18.12
C ARG A 44 -5.62 20.52 18.72
N THR A 45 -5.53 21.60 19.50
CA THR A 45 -6.69 22.25 20.11
C THR A 45 -7.68 22.74 19.05
N LEU A 46 -7.18 23.33 17.97
CA LEU A 46 -8.00 23.82 16.87
C LEU A 46 -8.63 22.70 16.06
N PHE A 47 -7.89 21.60 15.85
CA PHE A 47 -8.39 20.40 15.20
C PHE A 47 -9.65 19.87 15.91
N PHE A 48 -9.55 19.57 17.22
CA PHE A 48 -10.70 19.03 17.96
C PHE A 48 -11.87 20.01 18.02
N ARG A 49 -11.58 21.32 18.07
CA ARG A 49 -12.61 22.36 18.00
C ARG A 49 -13.32 22.42 16.64
N TYR A 50 -12.60 22.21 15.54
CA TYR A 50 -13.22 22.18 14.21
C TYR A 50 -13.98 20.87 13.99
N MET A 51 -13.43 19.75 14.45
CA MET A 51 -14.11 18.45 14.42
C MET A 51 -15.42 18.46 15.20
N SER A 52 -15.48 19.08 16.38
CA SER A 52 -16.73 19.20 17.15
C SER A 52 -17.77 20.13 16.51
N GLN A 53 -17.34 20.99 15.58
CA GLN A 53 -18.21 21.86 14.77
C GLN A 53 -18.57 21.23 13.41
N ALA A 54 -18.23 19.95 13.19
CA ALA A 54 -18.38 19.26 11.89
C ALA A 54 -17.66 19.95 10.71
N LYS A 55 -16.63 20.77 11.00
CA LYS A 55 -15.78 21.45 10.01
C LYS A 55 -14.60 20.56 9.59
N HIS A 56 -14.92 19.39 9.05
CA HIS A 56 -13.93 18.34 8.77
C HIS A 56 -12.90 18.75 7.71
N VAL A 57 -13.34 19.47 6.67
CA VAL A 57 -12.47 19.94 5.59
C VAL A 57 -11.46 20.95 6.13
N GLU A 58 -11.92 21.95 6.89
CA GLU A 58 -11.07 22.96 7.49
C GLU A 58 -10.12 22.38 8.53
N ALA A 59 -10.56 21.40 9.33
CA ALA A 59 -9.70 20.67 10.25
C ALA A 59 -8.59 19.93 9.50
N ARG A 60 -8.93 19.23 8.43
CA ARG A 60 -7.98 18.46 7.61
C ARG A 60 -6.96 19.37 6.91
N GLU A 61 -7.41 20.47 6.30
CA GLU A 61 -6.52 21.44 5.65
C GLU A 61 -5.55 22.07 6.65
N LEU A 62 -6.04 22.45 7.84
CA LEU A 62 -5.21 23.00 8.91
C LEU A 62 -4.13 22.00 9.36
N MET A 63 -4.49 20.73 9.54
CA MET A 63 -3.53 19.69 9.94
C MET A 63 -2.52 19.37 8.85
N TYR A 64 -2.97 19.28 7.59
CA TYR A 64 -2.07 19.04 6.46
C TYR A 64 -1.04 20.16 6.30
N ASN A 65 -1.49 21.42 6.29
CA ASN A 65 -0.60 22.57 6.19
C ASN A 65 0.33 22.68 7.41
N GLY A 66 -0.19 22.40 8.61
CA GLY A 66 0.62 22.34 9.83
C GLY A 66 1.70 21.26 9.78
N ALA A 67 1.37 20.05 9.31
CA ALA A 67 2.32 18.96 9.16
C ALA A 67 3.44 19.32 8.18
N LEU A 68 3.09 19.88 7.01
CA LEU A 68 4.09 20.36 6.03
C LEU A 68 5.03 21.42 6.63
N LEU A 69 4.48 22.33 7.44
CA LEU A 69 5.27 23.35 8.12
C LEU A 69 6.22 22.72 9.15
N PHE A 70 5.75 21.80 9.99
CA PHE A 70 6.62 21.12 10.95
C PHE A 70 7.71 20.29 10.27
N PHE A 71 7.40 19.62 9.14
CA PHE A 71 8.42 18.96 8.32
C PHE A 71 9.49 19.94 7.83
N SER A 72 9.12 21.15 7.38
CA SER A 72 10.11 22.14 6.92
C SER A 72 11.03 22.67 8.03
N TYR A 73 10.66 22.51 9.30
CA TYR A 73 11.48 22.85 10.48
C TYR A 73 12.08 21.60 11.17
N ASN A 74 12.08 20.46 10.47
CA ASN A 74 12.62 19.18 10.95
C ASN A 74 11.98 18.69 12.27
N GLN A 75 10.73 19.08 12.55
CA GLN A 75 9.98 18.64 13.72
C GLN A 75 9.16 17.39 13.38
N GLN A 76 9.85 16.27 13.17
CA GLN A 76 9.29 15.01 12.67
C GLN A 76 8.10 14.50 13.51
N ASN A 77 8.24 14.44 14.84
CA ASN A 77 7.21 13.90 15.73
C ASN A 77 5.91 14.73 15.69
N SER A 78 6.04 16.07 15.70
CA SER A 78 4.88 16.96 15.60
C SER A 78 4.20 16.83 14.23
N ALA A 79 4.99 16.77 13.16
CA ALA A 79 4.47 16.61 11.80
C ALA A 79 3.75 15.27 11.59
N ALA A 80 4.31 14.18 12.14
CA ALA A 80 3.71 12.85 12.08
C ALA A 80 2.39 12.77 12.86
N ASP A 81 2.32 13.35 14.08
CA ASP A 81 1.08 13.45 14.85
C ASP A 81 0.00 14.22 14.07
N LEU A 82 0.34 15.38 13.50
CA LEU A 82 -0.62 16.13 12.67
C LEU A 82 -1.05 15.36 11.41
N SER A 83 -0.14 14.59 10.81
CA SER A 83 -0.46 13.71 9.68
C SER A 83 -1.47 12.62 10.07
N MET A 84 -1.39 12.08 11.28
CA MET A 84 -2.39 11.14 11.80
C MET A 84 -3.76 11.80 12.01
N LEU A 85 -3.80 13.09 12.41
CA LEU A 85 -5.05 13.85 12.53
C LEU A 85 -5.70 14.15 11.16
N VAL A 86 -4.90 14.25 10.08
CA VAL A 86 -5.43 14.30 8.70
C VAL A 86 -6.24 13.04 8.41
N LEU A 87 -5.69 11.86 8.71
CA LEU A 87 -6.39 10.57 8.53
C LEU A 87 -7.62 10.46 9.42
N GLU A 88 -7.53 10.87 10.68
CA GLU A 88 -8.68 10.86 11.60
C GLU A 88 -9.85 11.70 11.09
N SER A 89 -9.57 12.86 10.49
CA SER A 89 -10.61 13.70 9.87
C SER A 89 -11.26 13.00 8.69
N LEU A 90 -10.46 12.36 7.82
CA LEU A 90 -10.95 11.63 6.65
C LEU A 90 -11.86 10.45 7.05
N GLU A 91 -11.49 9.72 8.10
CA GLU A 91 -12.26 8.60 8.65
C GLU A 91 -13.60 9.08 9.24
N LYS A 92 -13.57 10.07 10.14
CA LYS A 92 -14.77 10.56 10.84
C LYS A 92 -15.78 11.27 9.93
N SER A 93 -15.31 11.80 8.80
CA SER A 93 -16.17 12.44 7.80
C SER A 93 -16.65 11.50 6.70
N GLU A 94 -16.27 10.22 6.75
CA GLU A 94 -16.53 9.23 5.70
C GLU A 94 -16.13 9.75 4.31
N THR A 95 -15.03 10.49 4.25
CA THR A 95 -14.58 11.14 3.01
C THR A 95 -14.23 10.08 1.98
N LYS A 96 -14.81 10.19 0.78
CA LYS A 96 -14.49 9.32 -0.35
C LYS A 96 -13.05 9.54 -0.81
N VAL A 97 -12.42 8.45 -1.24
CA VAL A 97 -11.08 8.49 -1.82
C VAL A 97 -11.10 9.31 -3.11
N THR A 98 -10.21 10.29 -3.22
CA THR A 98 -9.94 11.06 -4.45
C THR A 98 -8.44 11.10 -4.71
N GLU A 99 -8.03 11.27 -5.96
CA GLU A 99 -6.62 11.31 -6.34
C GLU A 99 -5.85 12.41 -5.58
N GLU A 100 -6.43 13.60 -5.44
CA GLU A 100 -5.85 14.71 -4.66
C GLU A 100 -5.54 14.33 -3.20
N ILE A 101 -6.44 13.59 -2.55
CA ILE A 101 -6.21 13.16 -1.16
C ILE A 101 -5.07 12.13 -1.11
N LEU A 102 -5.03 11.20 -2.06
CA LEU A 102 -3.95 10.20 -2.13
C LEU A 102 -2.58 10.87 -2.35
N GLU A 103 -2.50 11.85 -3.23
CA GLU A 103 -1.29 12.64 -3.46
C GLU A 103 -0.86 13.40 -2.20
N ASN A 104 -1.80 14.00 -1.47
CA ASN A 104 -1.53 14.68 -0.21
C ASN A 104 -0.99 13.71 0.86
N LEU A 105 -1.59 12.53 1.01
CA LEU A 105 -1.11 11.53 1.97
C LEU A 105 0.29 11.03 1.62
N VAL A 106 0.57 10.77 0.34
CA VAL A 106 1.91 10.33 -0.09
C VAL A 106 2.95 11.43 0.06
N LYS A 107 2.57 12.69 -0.14
CA LYS A 107 3.46 13.81 0.13
C LYS A 107 3.85 13.87 1.61
N LEU A 108 2.91 13.69 2.54
CA LEU A 108 3.24 13.58 3.97
C LEU A 108 4.18 12.40 4.24
N PHE A 109 3.87 11.22 3.70
CA PHE A 109 4.71 10.03 3.81
C PHE A 109 6.15 10.28 3.31
N SER A 110 6.32 10.96 2.17
CA SER A 110 7.64 11.25 1.58
C SER A 110 8.51 12.20 2.42
N LEU A 111 7.90 12.93 3.36
CA LEU A 111 8.60 13.85 4.26
C LEU A 111 8.92 13.24 5.63
N MET A 112 8.31 12.09 5.95
CA MET A 112 8.58 11.35 7.18
C MET A 112 9.92 10.64 7.13
N ASP A 113 10.62 10.57 8.27
CA ASP A 113 11.84 9.78 8.40
C ASP A 113 11.58 8.30 8.01
N PRO A 114 12.31 7.75 7.01
CA PRO A 114 12.19 6.36 6.58
C PRO A 114 12.29 5.31 7.70
N ASN A 115 13.00 5.62 8.79
CA ASN A 115 13.25 4.69 9.89
C ASN A 115 12.30 4.89 11.07
N SER A 116 11.34 5.82 10.97
CA SER A 116 10.42 6.13 12.07
C SER A 116 9.26 5.12 12.16
N PRO A 117 8.91 4.65 13.37
CA PRO A 117 7.73 3.81 13.57
C PRO A 117 6.43 4.54 13.20
N GLU A 118 6.40 5.87 13.34
CA GLU A 118 5.26 6.70 12.95
C GLU A 118 4.97 6.59 11.44
N ARG A 119 6.01 6.48 10.60
CA ARG A 119 5.84 6.31 9.15
C ARG A 119 5.15 5.00 8.80
N VAL A 120 5.50 3.90 9.50
CA VAL A 120 4.85 2.59 9.34
C VAL A 120 3.38 2.67 9.78
N ALA A 121 3.12 3.26 10.94
CA ALA A 121 1.76 3.43 11.47
C ALA A 121 0.89 4.29 10.53
N PHE A 122 1.46 5.37 9.98
CA PHE A 122 0.78 6.24 9.03
C PHE A 122 0.40 5.50 7.75
N VAL A 123 1.33 4.74 7.15
CA VAL A 123 1.05 3.96 5.93
C VAL A 123 -0.04 2.92 6.17
N SER A 124 0.06 2.16 7.27
CA SER A 124 -0.94 1.14 7.63
C SER A 124 -2.34 1.76 7.75
N ARG A 125 -2.47 2.87 8.47
CA ARG A 125 -3.75 3.59 8.64
C ARG A 125 -4.25 4.19 7.33
N ALA A 126 -3.37 4.78 6.52
CA ALA A 126 -3.72 5.36 5.22
C ALA A 126 -4.24 4.30 4.23
N ILE A 127 -3.59 3.13 4.18
CA ILE A 127 -4.03 2.00 3.35
C ILE A 127 -5.39 1.50 3.81
N LYS A 128 -5.58 1.29 5.13
CA LYS A 128 -6.87 0.88 5.70
C LYS A 128 -7.98 1.87 5.35
N TRP A 129 -7.75 3.16 5.53
CA TRP A 129 -8.71 4.21 5.16
C TRP A 129 -9.04 4.18 3.65
N SER A 130 -8.03 4.00 2.79
CA SER A 130 -8.19 4.04 1.34
C SER A 130 -9.03 2.90 0.75
N THR A 131 -9.36 1.87 1.54
CA THR A 131 -10.25 0.77 1.11
C THR A 131 -11.67 1.24 0.77
N GLY A 132 -12.12 2.36 1.33
CA GLY A 132 -13.43 2.97 1.04
C GLY A 132 -14.62 2.01 1.21
N GLY A 133 -14.48 0.96 2.03
CA GLY A 133 -15.52 -0.04 2.30
C GLY A 133 -15.73 -1.12 1.22
N SER A 134 -14.91 -1.18 0.16
CA SER A 134 -15.14 -2.09 -0.99
C SER A 134 -13.99 -3.06 -1.31
N GLY A 135 -12.86 -2.99 -0.59
CA GLY A 135 -11.72 -3.88 -0.79
C GLY A 135 -10.94 -4.14 0.50
N LYS A 136 -10.19 -5.24 0.54
CA LYS A 136 -9.35 -5.60 1.71
C LYS A 136 -7.91 -5.10 1.62
N LEU A 137 -7.47 -4.59 0.47
CA LEU A 137 -6.05 -4.41 0.12
C LEU A 137 -5.62 -2.96 -0.14
N GLY A 138 -6.42 -1.98 0.29
CA GLY A 138 -6.18 -0.56 0.00
C GLY A 138 -6.44 -0.15 -1.45
N HIS A 139 -6.32 1.14 -1.73
CA HIS A 139 -6.54 1.70 -3.06
C HIS A 139 -5.30 1.52 -3.96
N PRO A 140 -5.41 0.94 -5.18
CA PRO A 140 -4.24 0.66 -6.03
C PRO A 140 -3.39 1.88 -6.37
N LYS A 141 -4.01 3.05 -6.53
CA LYS A 141 -3.30 4.32 -6.77
C LYS A 141 -2.45 4.77 -5.56
N LEU A 142 -2.93 4.54 -4.34
CA LEU A 142 -2.14 4.86 -3.14
C LEU A 142 -0.90 3.96 -3.08
N HIS A 143 -1.08 2.67 -3.30
CA HIS A 143 0.00 1.71 -3.43
C HIS A 143 1.00 2.12 -4.52
N GLN A 144 0.55 2.52 -5.71
CA GLN A 144 1.44 3.03 -6.77
C GLN A 144 2.32 4.19 -6.28
N LEU A 145 1.72 5.21 -5.66
CA LEU A 145 2.41 6.41 -5.22
C LEU A 145 3.41 6.13 -4.06
N LEU A 146 3.04 5.23 -3.14
CA LEU A 146 3.95 4.73 -2.10
C LEU A 146 5.13 3.97 -2.72
N ALA A 147 4.86 3.08 -3.67
CA ALA A 147 5.87 2.28 -4.34
C ALA A 147 6.91 3.14 -5.08
N LEU A 148 6.46 4.18 -5.77
CA LEU A 148 7.32 5.14 -6.46
C LEU A 148 8.20 5.95 -5.48
N THR A 149 7.65 6.35 -4.34
CA THR A 149 8.42 7.04 -3.29
C THR A 149 9.50 6.12 -2.69
N LEU A 150 9.12 4.89 -2.32
CA LEU A 150 10.04 3.90 -1.77
C LEU A 150 11.12 3.47 -2.76
N TRP A 151 10.80 3.41 -4.06
CA TRP A 151 11.78 3.16 -5.11
C TRP A 151 12.82 4.28 -5.17
N LYS A 152 12.40 5.55 -5.13
CA LYS A 152 13.33 6.70 -5.08
C LYS A 152 14.24 6.67 -3.85
N GLU A 153 13.74 6.13 -2.75
CA GLU A 153 14.49 5.90 -1.50
C GLU A 153 15.36 4.63 -1.52
N GLN A 154 15.37 3.89 -2.63
CA GLN A 154 16.04 2.59 -2.79
C GLN A 154 15.59 1.51 -1.80
N ASN A 155 14.40 1.66 -1.20
CA ASN A 155 13.76 0.63 -0.42
C ASN A 155 12.98 -0.32 -1.35
N TYR A 156 13.72 -1.14 -2.09
CA TYR A 156 13.17 -2.01 -3.12
C TYR A 156 12.20 -3.07 -2.58
N SER A 157 12.43 -3.58 -1.37
CA SER A 157 11.57 -4.61 -0.76
C SER A 157 10.14 -4.09 -0.57
N GLU A 158 10.01 -2.96 0.13
CA GLU A 158 8.71 -2.33 0.36
C GLU A 158 8.12 -1.76 -0.92
N SER A 159 8.95 -1.16 -1.79
CA SER A 159 8.50 -0.69 -3.10
C SER A 159 7.85 -1.82 -3.92
N ARG A 160 8.48 -2.99 -3.96
CA ARG A 160 7.96 -4.18 -4.65
C ARG A 160 6.62 -4.63 -4.06
N TYR A 161 6.50 -4.66 -2.74
CA TYR A 161 5.24 -4.98 -2.06
C TYR A 161 4.11 -4.03 -2.49
N HIS A 162 4.36 -2.72 -2.49
CA HIS A 162 3.32 -1.76 -2.91
C HIS A 162 3.07 -1.81 -4.42
N PHE A 163 4.07 -2.00 -5.27
CA PHE A 163 3.85 -2.17 -6.71
C PHE A 163 2.96 -3.37 -7.02
N LEU A 164 3.12 -4.48 -6.30
CA LEU A 164 2.32 -5.68 -6.45
C LEU A 164 0.82 -5.44 -6.20
N HIS A 165 0.50 -4.52 -5.29
CA HIS A 165 -0.86 -4.09 -4.94
C HIS A 165 -1.37 -2.91 -5.78
N SER A 166 -0.52 -2.37 -6.65
CA SER A 166 -0.88 -1.33 -7.58
C SER A 166 -1.43 -1.90 -8.90
N SER A 167 -1.83 -1.02 -9.81
CA SER A 167 -2.10 -1.39 -11.21
C SER A 167 -0.93 -1.05 -12.16
N ASP A 168 0.22 -0.65 -11.61
CA ASP A 168 1.37 -0.15 -12.36
C ASP A 168 2.42 -1.25 -12.65
N GLY A 169 2.11 -2.08 -13.63
CA GLY A 169 3.03 -3.14 -14.07
C GLY A 169 4.31 -2.59 -14.72
N GLU A 170 4.25 -1.41 -15.35
CA GLU A 170 5.40 -0.82 -16.02
C GLU A 170 6.41 -0.25 -15.01
N GLY A 171 5.93 0.52 -14.03
CA GLY A 171 6.73 1.02 -12.92
C GLY A 171 7.34 -0.11 -12.11
N CYS A 172 6.56 -1.16 -11.84
CA CYS A 172 7.06 -2.37 -11.18
C CYS A 172 8.22 -3.01 -11.95
N ALA A 173 8.08 -3.17 -13.27
CA ALA A 173 9.14 -3.76 -14.10
C ALA A 173 10.41 -2.92 -14.09
N GLN A 174 10.30 -1.61 -14.23
CA GLN A 174 11.46 -0.71 -14.23
C GLN A 174 12.20 -0.76 -12.88
N MET A 175 11.45 -0.71 -11.78
CA MET A 175 12.00 -0.87 -10.44
C MET A 175 12.69 -2.24 -10.30
N LEU A 176 12.07 -3.33 -10.78
CA LEU A 176 12.67 -4.66 -10.71
C LEU A 176 13.96 -4.77 -11.54
N VAL A 177 14.06 -4.10 -12.70
CA VAL A 177 15.30 -4.05 -13.51
C VAL A 177 16.42 -3.37 -12.73
N GLU A 178 16.13 -2.23 -12.08
CA GLU A 178 17.11 -1.55 -11.24
C GLU A 178 17.49 -2.40 -10.03
N TYR A 179 16.50 -3.05 -9.40
CA TYR A 179 16.70 -3.86 -8.22
C TYR A 179 17.54 -5.11 -8.51
N SER A 180 17.23 -5.85 -9.58
CA SER A 180 17.99 -7.03 -9.99
C SER A 180 19.43 -6.68 -10.38
N ALA A 181 19.63 -5.56 -11.09
CA ALA A 181 20.97 -5.10 -11.47
C ALA A 181 21.80 -4.63 -10.28
N SER A 182 21.17 -3.99 -9.28
CA SER A 182 21.86 -3.38 -8.14
C SER A 182 22.10 -4.35 -6.98
N ARG A 183 21.18 -5.29 -6.75
CA ARG A 183 21.16 -6.15 -5.54
C ARG A 183 21.00 -7.64 -5.82
N GLY A 184 20.65 -8.03 -7.04
CA GLY A 184 20.42 -9.43 -7.42
C GLY A 184 21.68 -10.14 -7.92
N PHE A 185 21.68 -11.47 -7.88
CA PHE A 185 22.71 -12.26 -8.55
C PHE A 185 22.39 -12.41 -10.03
N ARG A 186 23.42 -12.54 -10.88
CA ARG A 186 23.26 -12.73 -12.33
C ARG A 186 22.43 -13.97 -12.67
N SER A 187 22.48 -15.00 -11.84
CA SER A 187 21.70 -16.23 -11.97
C SER A 187 20.22 -16.08 -11.59
N GLU A 188 19.78 -14.91 -11.11
CA GLU A 188 18.41 -14.68 -10.62
C GLU A 188 17.62 -13.73 -11.54
N VAL A 189 18.24 -13.18 -12.59
CA VAL A 189 17.62 -12.18 -13.47
C VAL A 189 16.24 -12.58 -13.98
N ASP A 190 16.05 -13.84 -14.36
CA ASP A 190 14.76 -14.39 -14.79
C ASP A 190 13.81 -14.72 -13.62
N MET A 191 14.36 -14.97 -12.42
CA MET A 191 13.59 -15.26 -11.21
C MET A 191 12.87 -14.02 -10.65
N PHE A 192 13.48 -12.82 -10.76
CA PHE A 192 12.84 -11.57 -10.32
C PHE A 192 11.49 -11.34 -11.02
N VAL A 193 11.46 -11.45 -12.35
CA VAL A 193 10.23 -11.26 -13.13
C VAL A 193 9.28 -12.44 -12.98
N ALA A 194 9.78 -13.67 -12.92
CA ALA A 194 8.95 -14.85 -12.71
C ALA A 194 8.16 -14.74 -11.39
N GLN A 195 8.85 -14.36 -10.30
CA GLN A 195 8.22 -14.18 -9.00
C GLN A 195 7.16 -13.07 -9.03
N ALA A 196 7.45 -11.92 -9.65
CA ALA A 196 6.49 -10.82 -9.76
C ALA A 196 5.25 -11.22 -10.57
N VAL A 197 5.43 -11.87 -11.72
CA VAL A 197 4.33 -12.34 -12.58
C VAL A 197 3.43 -13.33 -11.82
N LEU A 198 4.03 -14.33 -11.19
CA LEU A 198 3.29 -15.34 -10.42
C LEU A 198 2.48 -14.71 -9.29
N GLN A 199 3.06 -13.75 -8.56
CA GLN A 199 2.35 -13.04 -7.50
C GLN A 199 1.21 -12.15 -8.03
N PHE A 200 1.41 -11.43 -9.13
CA PHE A 200 0.32 -10.66 -9.76
C PHE A 200 -0.84 -11.58 -10.19
N LEU A 201 -0.54 -12.76 -10.74
CA LEU A 201 -1.55 -13.76 -11.09
C LEU A 201 -2.28 -14.29 -9.84
N CYS A 202 -1.59 -14.52 -8.71
CA CYS A 202 -2.23 -14.87 -7.44
C CYS A 202 -3.21 -13.79 -6.94
N LEU A 203 -3.01 -12.52 -7.30
CA LEU A 203 -3.92 -11.41 -7.03
C LEU A 203 -4.98 -11.20 -8.12
N LYS A 204 -5.12 -12.15 -9.06
CA LYS A 204 -6.00 -12.06 -10.25
C LYS A 204 -5.71 -10.87 -11.17
N ASN A 205 -4.53 -10.26 -11.07
CA ASN A 205 -4.15 -9.10 -11.87
C ASN A 205 -3.37 -9.53 -13.12
N LYS A 206 -4.07 -10.14 -14.08
CA LYS A 206 -3.47 -10.61 -15.35
C LYS A 206 -2.88 -9.47 -16.20
N ASN A 207 -3.47 -8.28 -16.11
CA ASN A 207 -3.04 -7.14 -16.92
C ASN A 207 -1.65 -6.67 -16.47
N SER A 208 -1.46 -6.40 -15.18
CA SER A 208 -0.15 -6.01 -14.65
C SER A 208 0.87 -7.14 -14.76
N ALA A 209 0.46 -8.41 -14.63
CA ALA A 209 1.32 -9.57 -14.87
C ALA A 209 1.90 -9.59 -16.30
N SER A 210 1.08 -9.34 -17.32
CA SER A 210 1.55 -9.28 -18.71
C SER A 210 2.42 -8.05 -18.98
N VAL A 211 2.05 -6.89 -18.43
CA VAL A 211 2.83 -5.65 -18.59
C VAL A 211 4.20 -5.79 -17.92
N VAL A 212 4.26 -6.26 -16.67
CA VAL A 212 5.53 -6.39 -15.94
C VAL A 212 6.48 -7.35 -16.67
N PHE A 213 5.97 -8.48 -17.19
CA PHE A 213 6.77 -9.43 -17.95
C PHE A 213 7.34 -8.79 -19.23
N THR A 214 6.49 -8.15 -20.01
CA THR A 214 6.86 -7.54 -21.28
C THR A 214 7.87 -6.41 -21.09
N THR A 215 7.58 -5.48 -20.18
CA THR A 215 8.47 -4.34 -19.90
C THR A 215 9.80 -4.80 -19.33
N TYR A 216 9.82 -5.74 -18.38
CA TYR A 216 11.06 -6.21 -17.77
C TYR A 216 11.95 -6.92 -18.79
N THR A 217 11.41 -7.86 -19.57
CA THR A 217 12.18 -8.60 -20.58
C THR A 217 12.70 -7.71 -21.71
N GLN A 218 11.98 -6.64 -22.06
CA GLN A 218 12.44 -5.66 -23.06
C GLN A 218 13.51 -4.70 -22.53
N LYS A 219 13.42 -4.29 -21.26
CA LYS A 219 14.31 -3.26 -20.68
C LYS A 219 15.52 -3.83 -19.95
N HIS A 220 15.51 -5.09 -19.53
CA HIS A 220 16.60 -5.64 -18.74
C HIS A 220 17.86 -5.90 -19.59
N PRO A 221 19.04 -5.34 -19.24
CA PRO A 221 20.23 -5.37 -20.09
C PRO A 221 20.84 -6.76 -20.29
N SER A 222 20.58 -7.70 -19.36
CA SER A 222 21.05 -9.08 -19.43
C SER A 222 20.08 -10.06 -20.10
N ILE A 223 18.93 -9.58 -20.58
CA ILE A 223 17.96 -10.41 -21.30
C ILE A 223 18.06 -10.05 -22.79
N GLU A 224 18.37 -11.04 -23.60
CA GLU A 224 18.34 -10.90 -25.06
C GLU A 224 16.89 -10.90 -25.57
N GLY A 225 16.70 -10.41 -26.79
CA GLY A 225 15.37 -10.35 -27.41
C GLY A 225 14.66 -11.71 -27.45
N GLY A 226 13.35 -11.68 -27.32
CA GLY A 226 12.45 -12.84 -27.36
C GLY A 226 10.99 -12.38 -27.34
N PRO A 227 10.02 -13.30 -27.22
CA PRO A 227 10.18 -14.77 -27.23
C PRO A 227 10.50 -15.36 -28.62
N PRO A 228 11.12 -16.56 -28.72
CA PRO A 228 11.57 -17.39 -27.60
C PRO A 228 12.84 -16.84 -26.95
N PHE A 229 12.95 -17.01 -25.63
CA PHE A 229 14.12 -16.60 -24.83
C PHE A 229 15.11 -17.76 -24.69
N VAL A 230 16.37 -17.44 -24.39
CA VAL A 230 17.39 -18.45 -24.04
C VAL A 230 17.06 -19.11 -22.69
N GLN A 231 16.52 -18.34 -21.74
CA GLN A 231 16.17 -18.79 -20.40
C GLN A 231 14.86 -19.60 -20.41
N PRO A 232 14.87 -20.89 -20.02
CA PRO A 232 13.66 -21.71 -20.01
C PRO A 232 12.56 -21.15 -19.09
N LEU A 233 12.93 -20.54 -17.96
CA LEU A 233 11.96 -19.95 -17.02
C LEU A 233 11.19 -18.79 -17.65
N LEU A 234 11.84 -17.94 -18.47
CA LEU A 234 11.14 -16.86 -19.17
C LEU A 234 10.15 -17.40 -20.21
N ASN A 235 10.52 -18.47 -20.93
CA ASN A 235 9.60 -19.14 -21.84
C ASN A 235 8.40 -19.75 -21.11
N PHE A 236 8.64 -20.37 -19.94
CA PHE A 236 7.56 -20.86 -19.08
C PHE A 236 6.58 -19.74 -18.72
N ILE A 237 7.09 -18.60 -18.22
CA ILE A 237 6.25 -17.47 -17.81
C ILE A 237 5.48 -16.89 -19.01
N TRP A 238 6.12 -16.77 -20.17
CA TRP A 238 5.45 -16.34 -21.40
C TRP A 238 4.29 -17.26 -21.77
N PHE A 239 4.51 -18.58 -21.82
CA PHE A 239 3.46 -19.54 -22.14
C PHE A 239 2.39 -19.61 -21.05
N LEU A 240 2.77 -19.44 -19.77
CA LEU A 240 1.83 -19.38 -18.65
C LEU A 240 0.85 -18.21 -18.84
N LEU A 241 1.35 -17.01 -19.17
CA LEU A 241 0.51 -15.84 -19.43
C LEU A 241 -0.47 -16.10 -20.59
N LEU A 242 -0.01 -16.73 -21.69
CA LEU A 242 -0.88 -17.12 -22.81
C LEU A 242 -1.93 -18.17 -22.41
N ALA A 243 -1.57 -19.14 -21.57
CA ALA A 243 -2.47 -20.19 -21.10
C ALA A 243 -3.54 -19.62 -20.15
N VAL A 244 -3.17 -18.70 -19.26
CA VAL A 244 -4.08 -18.01 -18.34
C VAL A 244 -5.06 -17.12 -19.10
N ASP A 245 -4.59 -16.31 -20.05
CA ASP A 245 -5.49 -15.44 -20.81
C ASP A 245 -6.44 -16.24 -21.71
N GLY A 246 -5.97 -17.37 -22.27
CA GLY A 246 -6.77 -18.28 -23.08
C GLY A 246 -7.62 -19.29 -22.29
N GLY A 247 -7.53 -19.35 -20.96
CA GLY A 247 -8.27 -20.33 -20.13
C GLY A 247 -7.93 -21.80 -20.42
N LYS A 248 -6.71 -22.10 -20.89
CA LYS A 248 -6.31 -23.43 -21.37
C LYS A 248 -5.68 -24.29 -20.25
N LEU A 249 -6.50 -24.95 -19.44
CA LEU A 249 -6.03 -25.80 -18.33
C LEU A 249 -5.04 -26.89 -18.78
N THR A 250 -5.31 -27.59 -19.87
CA THR A 250 -4.43 -28.66 -20.38
C THR A 250 -3.03 -28.14 -20.70
N VAL A 251 -2.93 -26.94 -21.27
CA VAL A 251 -1.66 -26.27 -21.56
C VAL A 251 -0.96 -25.90 -20.25
N PHE A 252 -1.68 -25.32 -19.29
CA PHE A 252 -1.15 -24.99 -17.97
C PHE A 252 -0.53 -26.21 -17.27
N THR A 253 -1.23 -27.35 -17.25
CA THR A 253 -0.74 -28.58 -16.61
C THR A 253 0.55 -29.07 -17.27
N VAL A 254 0.57 -29.17 -18.61
CA VAL A 254 1.76 -29.62 -19.35
C VAL A 254 2.94 -28.67 -19.12
N LEU A 255 2.72 -27.35 -19.10
CA LEU A 255 3.78 -26.38 -18.81
C LEU A 255 4.37 -26.60 -17.41
N CYS A 256 3.53 -26.79 -16.40
CA CYS A 256 3.99 -27.02 -15.03
C CYS A 256 4.82 -28.31 -14.91
N GLU A 257 4.47 -29.36 -15.65
CA GLU A 257 5.22 -30.62 -15.66
C GLU A 257 6.57 -30.51 -16.39
N GLN A 258 6.58 -29.94 -17.60
CA GLN A 258 7.78 -29.88 -18.44
C GLN A 258 8.84 -28.93 -17.89
N TYR A 259 8.44 -27.84 -17.22
CA TYR A 259 9.36 -26.83 -16.70
C TYR A 259 9.75 -27.04 -15.23
N GLN A 260 9.46 -28.20 -14.63
CA GLN A 260 9.82 -28.53 -13.24
C GLN A 260 11.29 -28.21 -12.87
N PRO A 261 12.31 -28.48 -13.70
CA PRO A 261 13.70 -28.12 -13.37
C PRO A 261 13.91 -26.62 -13.17
N SER A 262 13.20 -25.77 -13.92
CA SER A 262 13.23 -24.31 -13.74
C SER A 262 12.40 -23.86 -12.55
N LEU A 263 11.25 -24.50 -12.32
CA LEU A 263 10.34 -24.15 -11.23
C LEU A 263 10.91 -24.47 -9.84
N LYS A 264 11.71 -25.53 -9.73
CA LYS A 264 12.36 -25.93 -8.46
C LYS A 264 13.45 -24.97 -7.98
N ARG A 265 13.81 -23.94 -8.76
CA ARG A 265 14.78 -22.91 -8.36
C ARG A 265 14.25 -22.01 -7.23
N ASP A 266 12.93 -21.82 -7.15
CA ASP A 266 12.26 -21.14 -6.03
C ASP A 266 11.16 -22.07 -5.49
N PRO A 267 11.25 -22.53 -4.22
CA PRO A 267 10.25 -23.40 -3.62
C PRO A 267 8.82 -22.85 -3.68
N MET A 268 8.66 -21.51 -3.68
CA MET A 268 7.35 -20.86 -3.68
C MET A 268 6.66 -20.88 -5.04
N TYR A 269 7.35 -21.17 -6.14
CA TYR A 269 6.73 -21.15 -7.46
C TYR A 269 5.62 -22.18 -7.61
N ASN A 270 5.79 -23.39 -7.07
CA ASN A 270 4.75 -24.40 -7.13
C ASN A 270 3.52 -23.99 -6.29
N GLU A 271 3.72 -23.33 -5.15
CA GLU A 271 2.64 -22.81 -4.31
C GLU A 271 1.86 -21.70 -5.03
N TYR A 272 2.54 -20.78 -5.71
CA TYR A 272 1.88 -19.79 -6.56
C TYR A 272 1.12 -20.45 -7.71
N LEU A 273 1.71 -21.44 -8.37
CA LEU A 273 1.07 -22.13 -9.49
C LEU A 273 -0.17 -22.91 -9.05
N ASP A 274 -0.13 -23.56 -7.88
CA ASP A 274 -1.31 -24.22 -7.33
C ASP A 274 -2.44 -23.21 -7.05
N ARG A 275 -2.10 -22.03 -6.54
CA ARG A 275 -3.06 -20.94 -6.37
C ARG A 275 -3.61 -20.44 -7.71
N ILE A 276 -2.75 -20.22 -8.71
CA ILE A 276 -3.15 -19.82 -10.07
C ILE A 276 -4.08 -20.88 -10.69
N GLY A 277 -3.76 -22.16 -10.50
CA GLY A 277 -4.57 -23.31 -10.88
C GLY A 277 -6.00 -23.23 -10.37
N GLN A 278 -6.16 -22.94 -9.07
CA GLN A 278 -7.45 -22.74 -8.43
C GLN A 278 -8.18 -21.51 -8.98
N LEU A 279 -7.47 -20.38 -9.10
CA LEU A 279 -8.09 -19.09 -9.41
C LEU A 279 -8.56 -18.96 -10.86
N PHE A 280 -7.80 -19.49 -11.82
CA PHE A 280 -8.07 -19.31 -13.26
C PHE A 280 -8.65 -20.55 -13.93
N PHE A 281 -8.44 -21.75 -13.37
CA PHE A 281 -8.86 -22.99 -14.01
C PHE A 281 -9.76 -23.88 -13.13
N GLY A 282 -10.03 -23.47 -11.89
CA GLY A 282 -10.92 -24.21 -10.98
C GLY A 282 -10.37 -25.56 -10.52
N VAL A 283 -9.05 -25.75 -10.57
CA VAL A 283 -8.40 -26.98 -10.08
C VAL A 283 -8.61 -27.06 -8.56
N PRO A 284 -9.03 -28.21 -8.01
CA PRO A 284 -9.18 -28.36 -6.57
C PRO A 284 -7.82 -28.17 -5.86
N PRO A 285 -7.81 -27.59 -4.65
CA PRO A 285 -6.57 -27.47 -3.87
C PRO A 285 -5.99 -28.86 -3.64
N LYS A 286 -4.68 -29.03 -3.91
CA LYS A 286 -4.00 -30.30 -3.64
C LYS A 286 -4.09 -30.59 -2.14
N GLN A 287 -4.60 -31.77 -1.78
CA GLN A 287 -4.62 -32.21 -0.39
C GLN A 287 -3.18 -32.51 0.08
N SER A 288 -2.65 -31.59 0.88
CA SER A 288 -1.43 -31.67 1.70
C SER A 288 -0.07 -31.83 1.01
N SER A 289 0.78 -30.84 1.22
CA SER A 289 2.09 -31.07 1.83
C SER A 289 2.16 -30.23 3.11
N SER A 290 3.11 -30.49 4.01
CA SER A 290 3.28 -29.87 5.35
C SER A 290 3.40 -28.32 5.36
N TYR A 291 3.23 -27.68 4.20
CA TYR A 291 3.24 -26.25 3.94
C TYR A 291 1.83 -25.65 3.71
N GLY A 292 0.75 -26.39 3.97
CA GLY A 292 -0.62 -25.85 3.90
C GLY A 292 -0.84 -24.61 4.78
N GLY A 293 -0.13 -24.50 5.91
CA GLY A 293 -0.07 -23.27 6.72
C GLY A 293 0.72 -22.13 6.06
N LEU A 294 1.73 -22.44 5.22
CA LEU A 294 2.44 -21.43 4.43
C LEU A 294 1.58 -20.84 3.32
N LEU A 295 0.62 -21.55 2.74
CA LEU A 295 -0.31 -20.97 1.76
C LEU A 295 -1.27 -19.97 2.42
N GLY A 296 -1.73 -20.27 3.64
CA GLY A 296 -2.48 -19.31 4.48
C GLY A 296 -1.63 -18.09 4.81
N ASN A 297 -0.39 -18.31 5.26
CA ASN A 297 0.57 -17.23 5.52
C ASN A 297 0.98 -16.48 4.25
N LEU A 298 0.98 -17.13 3.08
CA LEU A 298 1.25 -16.51 1.78
C LEU A 298 0.11 -15.59 1.41
N LEU A 299 -1.15 -16.01 1.59
CA LEU A 299 -2.29 -15.13 1.38
C LEU A 299 -2.24 -13.96 2.36
N ASN A 300 -1.97 -14.18 3.64
CA ASN A 300 -1.86 -13.10 4.62
C ASN A 300 -0.67 -12.17 4.33
N SER A 301 0.47 -12.70 3.89
CA SER A 301 1.67 -11.95 3.52
C SER A 301 1.49 -11.16 2.22
N LEU A 302 0.84 -11.77 1.22
CA LEU A 302 0.45 -11.09 -0.02
C LEU A 302 -0.72 -10.14 0.18
N MET A 303 -1.46 -10.22 1.28
CA MET A 303 -2.58 -9.33 1.61
C MET A 303 -2.21 -8.28 2.68
N GLY A 304 -1.01 -8.35 3.26
CA GLY A 304 -0.51 -7.39 4.24
C GLY A 304 -1.25 -7.37 5.58
N SER A 305 -1.98 -8.43 5.94
CA SER A 305 -2.69 -8.46 7.22
C SER A 305 -1.72 -8.72 8.37
N GLY A 306 -1.26 -7.66 9.02
CA GLY A 306 -0.80 -7.74 10.41
C GLY A 306 -2.03 -7.97 11.29
N GLU A 307 -2.29 -9.22 11.65
CA GLU A 307 -3.22 -9.53 12.73
C GLU A 307 -2.44 -9.45 14.04
N GLU A 308 -2.77 -8.44 14.84
CA GLU A 308 -2.55 -8.47 16.29
C GLU A 308 -3.38 -9.64 16.83
N GLU A 309 -2.73 -10.60 17.48
CA GLU A 309 -3.40 -11.61 18.29
C GLU A 309 -4.17 -10.86 19.41
N GLU A 310 -5.49 -10.74 19.27
CA GLU A 310 -6.36 -10.47 20.40
C GLU A 310 -6.23 -11.66 21.36
N GLY A 311 -5.54 -11.44 22.47
CA GLY A 311 -5.41 -12.42 23.54
C GLY A 311 -6.79 -12.84 24.04
N GLU A 312 -7.10 -14.11 23.89
CA GLU A 312 -8.24 -14.74 24.57
C GLU A 312 -8.03 -14.58 26.08
N GLU A 313 -8.90 -13.80 26.72
CA GLU A 313 -9.05 -13.80 28.17
C GLU A 313 -9.33 -15.24 28.63
N ALA A 314 -8.36 -15.83 29.31
CA ALA A 314 -8.56 -17.06 30.05
C ALA A 314 -9.64 -16.82 31.12
N GLN A 315 -10.85 -17.30 30.85
CA GLN A 315 -11.87 -17.47 31.88
C GLN A 315 -11.32 -18.47 32.91
N GLU A 316 -10.95 -17.96 34.08
CA GLU A 316 -10.78 -18.75 35.30
C GLU A 316 -12.12 -19.42 35.63
N ASP A 317 -12.29 -20.68 35.22
CA ASP A 317 -13.37 -21.53 35.71
C ASP A 317 -12.94 -22.11 37.06
N GLY A 318 -13.32 -21.42 38.13
CA GLY A 318 -13.17 -21.87 39.50
C GLY A 318 -14.03 -23.11 39.75
N SER A 319 -13.38 -24.28 39.83
CA SER A 319 -14.03 -25.49 40.32
C SER A 319 -14.40 -25.34 41.79
N PRO A 320 -15.65 -25.64 42.22
CA PRO A 320 -16.00 -25.68 43.63
C PRO A 320 -15.42 -26.93 44.27
N ILE A 321 -14.78 -26.74 45.42
CA ILE A 321 -14.37 -27.79 46.34
C ILE A 321 -15.64 -28.45 46.90
N GLU A 322 -15.87 -29.74 46.61
CA GLU A 322 -16.73 -30.59 47.43
C GLU A 322 -15.88 -31.33 48.47
N LEU A 323 -16.28 -31.16 49.73
CA LEU A 323 -15.81 -31.90 50.89
C LEU A 323 -16.63 -33.19 50.99
N ASP A 324 -15.96 -34.34 50.84
CA ASP A 324 -16.04 -35.51 51.73
C ASP A 324 -15.03 -36.60 51.29
#